data_AF-L8HV89-F1
#
_entry.id   AF-L8HV89-F1
#
_cell.length_a   1.000
_cell.length_b   1.000
_cell.length_c   1.000
_cell.angle_alpha   90.00
_cell.angle_beta   90.00
_cell.angle_gamma   90.00
#
_symmetry.space_group_name_H-M   'P 1'
#
loop_
_entity.id
_entity.type
_entity.pdbx_description
1 polymer ?
#
loop_
_entity_poly.entity_id
_entity_poly.type
_entity_poly.pdbx_seq_one_letter_code
_entity_poly.pdbx_strand_id
1 'polypeptide(L)' 'QHLNKAPQLLLKGLTADRKVEHEGFQATHVKHDSSFHLQKQAVQASDSAVYYCALS' A
#
# COMPACT_ATOMS: atom_id res chain seq x y z
N GLN A 1 -3.76 5.84 -7.31
CA GLN A 1 -4.59 6.17 -8.48
C GLN A 1 -4.09 7.49 -9.08
N HIS A 2 -3.78 7.47 -10.38
CA HIS A 2 -3.47 8.68 -11.14
C HIS A 2 -4.73 9.26 -11.78
N LEU A 3 -4.73 10.56 -12.08
CA LEU A 3 -5.84 11.24 -12.73
C LEU A 3 -6.28 10.49 -14.01
N ASN A 4 -7.59 10.28 -14.15
CA ASN A 4 -8.21 9.59 -15.29
C ASN A 4 -7.76 8.13 -15.50
N LYS A 5 -7.19 7.47 -14.48
CA LYS A 5 -6.87 6.04 -14.51
C LYS A 5 -7.68 5.26 -13.48
N ALA A 6 -8.04 4.03 -13.81
CA ALA A 6 -8.60 3.10 -12.83
C ALA A 6 -7.58 2.85 -11.70
N PRO A 7 -8.05 2.63 -10.46
CA PRO A 7 -7.18 2.17 -9.39
C PRO A 7 -6.45 0.88 -9.77
N GLN A 8 -5.18 0.79 -9.36
CA GLN A 8 -4.36 -0.42 -9.56
C GLN A 8 -3.99 -0.97 -8.18
N LEU A 9 -3.93 -2.29 -8.07
CA LEU A 9 -3.53 -2.95 -6.83
C LEU A 9 -2.05 -2.70 -6.59
N LEU A 10 -1.74 -1.98 -5.50
CA LEU A 10 -0.36 -1.70 -5.11
C LEU A 10 0.22 -2.82 -4.27
N LEU A 11 -0.45 -3.17 -3.17
CA LEU A 11 -0.06 -4.21 -2.23
C LEU A 11 -1.32 -4.91 -1.71
N LYS A 12 -1.21 -6.21 -1.40
CA LYS A 12 -2.27 -7.01 -0.79
C LYS A 12 -1.72 -7.80 0.39
N GLY A 13 -2.26 -7.57 1.59
CA GLY A 13 -2.01 -8.40 2.77
C GLY A 13 -2.99 -9.57 2.81
N LEU A 14 -2.49 -10.81 2.71
CA LEU A 14 -3.31 -12.04 2.62
C LEU A 14 -3.35 -12.85 3.93
N THR A 15 -3.22 -12.20 5.09
CA THR A 15 -3.32 -12.79 6.46
C THR A 15 -2.10 -13.47 7.09
N ALA A 16 -0.93 -13.50 6.45
CA ALA A 16 0.30 -13.92 7.14
C ALA A 16 1.26 -12.74 7.28
N ASP A 17 1.99 -12.72 8.39
CA ASP A 17 2.91 -11.69 8.89
C ASP A 17 4.11 -11.43 7.95
N ARG A 18 3.81 -11.07 6.71
CA ARG A 18 4.76 -10.97 5.61
C ARG A 18 4.76 -9.53 5.12
N LYS A 19 5.93 -8.91 5.26
CA LYS A 19 6.24 -7.66 4.60
C LYS A 19 6.09 -7.87 3.10
N VAL A 20 5.14 -7.17 2.48
CA VAL A 20 4.96 -7.20 1.02
C VAL A 20 5.59 -5.94 0.47
N GLU A 21 6.44 -6.09 -0.54
CA GLU A 21 7.15 -4.99 -1.19
C GLU A 21 6.80 -4.92 -2.67
N HIS A 22 6.52 -3.72 -3.18
CA HIS A 22 6.28 -3.45 -4.59
C HIS A 22 6.65 -2.00 -4.89
N GLU A 23 7.49 -1.76 -5.90
CA GLU A 23 7.90 -0.40 -6.31
C GLU A 23 8.47 0.46 -5.14
N GLY A 24 9.14 -0.19 -4.18
CA GLY A 24 9.68 0.47 -2.98
C GLY A 24 8.65 0.81 -1.91
N PHE A 25 7.37 0.53 -2.14
CA PHE A 25 6.35 0.51 -1.11
C PHE A 25 6.47 -0.76 -0.28
N GLN A 26 6.25 -0.63 1.02
CA GLN A 26 6.23 -1.69 2.00
C GLN A 26 4.95 -1.54 2.81
N ALA A 27 4.30 -2.64 3.16
CA ALA A 27 3.18 -2.57 4.07
C ALA A 27 3.20 -3.65 5.14
N THR A 28 2.75 -3.27 6.34
CA THR A 28 2.69 -4.13 7.52
C THR A 28 1.27 -4.15 8.06
N HIS A 29 0.73 -5.35 8.27
CA HIS A 29 -0.54 -5.55 8.94
C HIS A 29 -0.33 -5.55 10.46
N VAL A 30 -0.94 -4.61 11.17
CA VAL A 30 -0.86 -4.48 12.63
C VAL A 30 -2.15 -5.03 13.22
N LYS A 31 -2.11 -6.29 13.68
CA LYS A 31 -3.30 -7.03 14.16
C LYS A 31 -4.02 -6.34 15.32
N HIS A 32 -3.27 -5.76 16.26
CA HIS A 32 -3.85 -5.11 17.44
C HIS A 32 -4.70 -3.88 17.06
N ASP A 33 -4.27 -3.12 16.05
CA ASP A 33 -4.92 -1.88 15.63
C ASP A 33 -5.87 -2.09 14.44
N SER A 34 -6.01 -3.33 13.97
CA SER A 34 -6.73 -3.68 12.73
C SER A 34 -6.34 -2.76 11.55
N SER A 35 -5.05 -2.43 11.45
CA SER A 35 -4.55 -1.43 10.51
C SER A 35 -3.53 -2.02 9.53
N PHE A 36 -3.38 -1.35 8.39
CA PHE A 36 -2.40 -1.70 7.36
C PHE A 36 -1.53 -0.48 7.08
N HIS A 37 -0.34 -0.46 7.66
CA HIS A 37 0.57 0.69 7.55
C HIS A 37 1.35 0.59 6.24
N LEU A 38 1.10 1.52 5.32
CA LEU A 38 1.84 1.68 4.07
C LEU A 38 3.03 2.63 4.28
N GLN A 39 4.21 2.23 3.82
CA GLN A 39 5.46 2.97 3.95
C GLN A 39 6.22 2.99 2.63
N LYS A 40 6.92 4.09 2.33
CA LYS A 40 7.89 4.18 1.24
C LYS A 40 9.09 5.00 1.73
N GLN A 41 10.27 4.42 1.71
CA GLN A 41 11.46 5.05 2.31
C GLN A 41 11.98 6.25 1.50
N ALA A 42 11.92 6.16 0.17
CA ALA A 42 12.36 7.22 -0.73
C ALA A 42 11.21 7.62 -1.66
N VAL A 43 10.52 8.71 -1.33
CA VAL A 43 9.42 9.25 -2.12
C VAL A 43 9.96 10.15 -3.23
N GLN A 44 9.39 10.02 -4.42
CA GLN A 44 9.68 10.77 -5.63
C GLN A 44 8.40 11.42 -6.16
N ALA A 45 8.52 12.46 -6.98
CA ALA A 45 7.37 13.15 -7.55
C ALA A 45 6.48 12.20 -8.39
N SER A 46 7.06 11.17 -9.01
CA SER A 46 6.35 10.13 -9.75
C SER A 46 5.45 9.25 -8.89
N ASP A 47 5.65 9.22 -7.57
CA ASP A 47 4.77 8.51 -6.64
C ASP A 47 3.49 9.31 -6.32
N SER A 48 3.33 10.51 -6.89
CA SER A 48 2.16 11.35 -6.64
C SER A 48 0.89 10.69 -7.18
N ALA A 49 0.08 10.17 -6.28
CA ALA A 49 -1.17 9.51 -6.58
C ALA A 49 -2.11 9.55 -5.36
N VAL A 50 -3.40 9.27 -5.56
CA VAL A 50 -4.31 9.01 -4.44
C VAL A 50 -4.20 7.55 -4.03
N TYR A 51 -3.90 7.28 -2.76
CA TYR A 51 -3.79 5.93 -2.21
C TYR A 51 -5.05 5.56 -1.44
N TYR A 52 -5.56 4.36 -1.67
CA TYR A 52 -6.78 3.85 -1.05
C TYR A 52 -6.49 2.60 -0.24
N CYS A 53 -7.06 2.52 0.95
CA CYS A 53 -7.16 1.28 1.70
C CYS A 53 -8.48 0.59 1.34
N ALA A 54 -8.44 -0.72 1.12
CA ALA A 54 -9.62 -1.52 0.82
C ALA A 54 -9.58 -2.82 1.63
N LEU A 55 -10.73 -3.21 2.17
CA LEU A 55 -10.94 -4.46 2.91
C LEU A 55 -12.08 -5.24 2.23
N SER A 56 -12.01 -6.56 2.29
CA SER A 56 -13.02 -7.50 1.77
C SER A 56 -13.56 -8.38 2.88
#